data_AF-A0A0M3HX28-F1
#
_entry.id   AF-A0A0M3HX28-F1
#
_cell.length_a   1.000
_cell.length_b   1.000
_cell.length_c   1.000
_cell.angle_alpha   90.00
_cell.angle_beta   90.00
_cell.angle_gamma   90.00
#
_symmetry.space_group_name_H-M   'P 1'
#
loop_
_entity.id
_entity.type
_entity.pdbx_description
1 polymer ?
#
loop_
_entity_poly.entity_id
_entity_poly.type
_entity_poly.pdbx_seq_one_letter_code
_entity_poly.pdbx_strand_id
1 'polypeptide(L)'
;MDAYSWQAANSLAVLCERLRSEKLLVASELENLQLLNEQIDAEQTLLAQLSWIGTHQQEILSRLVNSHPSVVPENCCLLNAQLDAARFVEAYQRIDAHHYSAFTSIFNLLLMSPRSVAELLNCADDVSKETDGANEDLVRCVFNFLYGCCVFPNDERRVLEVLSHLVHMQVASDVDPRRVLRKGSAAFCRLYRLFSDGLFAAKIFLTAALHDPVMYVLSQDELFLDIDPSKSAIRFPPEERRKRDMTEEGFVEEGVMQAMNCFPQSLGWLVRELHSTLIERKKVTAEQVSTF
;
A
#
# COMPACT_ATOMS: atom_id res chain seq x y z
N MET A 1 -25.38 -69.07 -24.22
CA MET A 1 -25.69 -67.76 -23.59
C MET A 1 -24.53 -67.24 -22.72
N ASP A 2 -23.43 -67.98 -22.60
CA ASP A 2 -22.41 -67.74 -21.57
C ASP A 2 -21.29 -66.78 -21.96
N ALA A 3 -21.02 -66.59 -23.26
CA ALA A 3 -19.95 -65.68 -23.70
C ALA A 3 -20.27 -64.19 -23.43
N TYR A 4 -21.55 -63.81 -23.52
CA TYR A 4 -22.00 -62.44 -23.24
C TYR A 4 -22.02 -62.13 -21.73
N SER A 5 -22.34 -63.10 -20.87
CA SER A 5 -22.30 -62.91 -19.42
C SER A 5 -20.88 -62.80 -18.88
N TRP A 6 -19.93 -63.56 -19.46
CA TRP A 6 -18.50 -63.47 -19.13
C TRP A 6 -17.88 -62.13 -19.53
N GLN A 7 -18.21 -61.59 -20.72
CA GLN A 7 -17.73 -60.28 -21.13
C GLN A 7 -18.30 -59.14 -20.28
N ALA A 8 -19.58 -59.22 -19.89
CA ALA A 8 -20.21 -58.25 -18.99
C ALA A 8 -19.68 -58.32 -17.55
N ALA A 9 -19.39 -59.52 -17.04
CA ALA A 9 -18.75 -59.69 -15.73
C ALA A 9 -17.32 -59.12 -15.71
N ASN A 10 -16.57 -59.31 -16.81
CA ASN A 10 -15.21 -58.80 -16.92
C ASN A 10 -15.19 -57.26 -17.08
N SER A 11 -16.14 -56.68 -17.82
CA SER A 11 -16.25 -55.21 -17.93
C SER A 11 -16.64 -54.54 -16.60
N LEU A 12 -17.51 -55.20 -15.82
CA LEU A 12 -17.90 -54.72 -14.49
C LEU A 12 -16.75 -54.81 -13.48
N ALA A 13 -15.94 -55.87 -13.54
CA ALA A 13 -14.72 -56.00 -12.72
C ALA A 13 -13.70 -54.89 -13.02
N VAL A 14 -13.42 -54.62 -14.31
CA VAL A 14 -12.53 -53.52 -14.73
C VAL A 14 -13.07 -52.16 -14.28
N LEU A 15 -14.39 -51.95 -14.36
CA LEU A 15 -15.02 -50.72 -13.86
C LEU A 15 -14.84 -50.59 -12.33
N CYS A 16 -15.03 -51.67 -11.57
CA CYS A 16 -14.83 -51.67 -10.12
C CYS A 16 -13.38 -51.35 -9.74
N GLU A 17 -12.39 -51.89 -10.46
CA GLU A 17 -10.97 -51.56 -10.25
C GLU A 17 -10.66 -50.10 -10.59
N ARG A 18 -11.22 -49.59 -11.70
CA ARG A 18 -11.10 -48.17 -12.06
C ARG A 18 -11.74 -47.27 -11.02
N LEU A 19 -12.95 -47.55 -10.57
CA LEU A 19 -13.61 -46.77 -9.52
C LEU A 19 -12.83 -46.80 -8.20
N ARG A 20 -12.21 -47.94 -7.87
CA ARG A 20 -11.37 -48.05 -6.68
C ARG A 20 -10.08 -47.23 -6.79
N SER A 21 -9.41 -47.27 -7.94
CA SER A 21 -8.20 -46.48 -8.18
C SER A 21 -8.50 -44.98 -8.23
N GLU A 22 -9.57 -44.57 -8.91
CA GLU A 22 -10.07 -43.19 -8.90
C GLU A 22 -10.41 -42.72 -7.47
N LYS A 23 -11.09 -43.56 -6.67
CA LYS A 23 -11.38 -43.22 -5.28
C LYS A 23 -10.12 -42.98 -4.45
N LEU A 24 -9.07 -43.79 -4.65
CA LEU A 24 -7.80 -43.62 -3.97
C LEU A 24 -7.07 -42.36 -4.42
N LEU A 25 -7.09 -42.08 -5.73
CA LEU A 25 -6.50 -40.86 -6.29
C LEU A 25 -7.20 -39.61 -5.73
N VAL A 26 -8.53 -39.58 -5.76
CA VAL A 26 -9.32 -38.46 -5.21
C VAL A 26 -9.04 -38.27 -3.72
N ALA A 27 -8.91 -39.36 -2.95
CA ALA A 27 -8.56 -39.26 -1.53
C ALA A 27 -7.16 -38.67 -1.32
N SER A 28 -6.18 -39.09 -2.13
CA SER A 28 -4.81 -38.55 -2.09
C SER A 28 -4.76 -37.08 -2.49
N GLU A 29 -5.50 -36.67 -3.53
CA GLU A 29 -5.56 -35.27 -3.95
C GLU A 29 -6.24 -34.40 -2.89
N LEU A 30 -7.29 -34.92 -2.23
CA LEU A 30 -7.94 -34.21 -1.12
C LEU A 30 -6.98 -33.98 0.05
N GLU A 31 -6.19 -34.99 0.42
CA GLU A 31 -5.17 -34.88 1.45
C GLU A 31 -4.08 -33.86 1.06
N ASN A 32 -3.61 -33.91 -0.20
CA ASN A 32 -2.64 -32.94 -0.71
C ASN A 32 -3.18 -31.50 -0.68
N LEU A 33 -4.44 -31.30 -1.06
CA LEU A 33 -5.07 -29.99 -1.03
C LEU A 33 -5.23 -29.46 0.40
N GLN A 34 -5.53 -30.33 1.37
CA GLN A 34 -5.59 -29.95 2.79
C GLN A 34 -4.23 -29.49 3.29
N LEU A 35 -3.18 -30.27 3.03
CA LEU A 35 -1.81 -29.91 3.42
C LEU A 35 -1.36 -28.60 2.77
N LEU A 36 -1.67 -28.40 1.49
CA LEU A 36 -1.33 -27.16 0.79
C LEU A 36 -2.08 -25.96 1.39
N ASN A 37 -3.34 -26.13 1.76
CA ASN A 37 -4.11 -25.06 2.38
C ASN A 37 -3.56 -24.68 3.76
N GLU A 38 -3.19 -25.67 4.59
CA GLU A 38 -2.54 -25.42 5.88
C GLU A 38 -1.20 -24.68 5.72
N GLN A 39 -0.42 -25.02 4.69
CA GLN A 39 0.82 -24.31 4.37
C GLN A 39 0.55 -22.87 3.93
N ILE A 40 -0.45 -22.64 3.07
CA ILE A 40 -0.83 -21.29 2.65
C ILE A 40 -1.27 -20.45 3.85
N ASP A 41 -2.08 -21.01 4.75
CA ASP A 41 -2.54 -20.29 5.95
C ASP A 41 -1.35 -19.91 6.87
N ALA A 42 -0.37 -20.80 7.02
CA ALA A 42 0.84 -20.53 7.79
C ALA A 42 1.71 -19.43 7.15
N GLU A 43 1.94 -19.49 5.84
CA GLU A 43 2.72 -18.50 5.09
C GLU A 43 2.03 -17.13 5.04
N GLN A 44 0.69 -17.10 4.91
CA GLN A 44 -0.08 -15.85 4.98
C GLN A 44 0.06 -15.18 6.35
N THR A 45 0.00 -15.99 7.41
CA THR A 45 0.18 -15.49 8.78
C THR A 45 1.59 -14.93 8.99
N LEU A 46 2.62 -15.65 8.52
CA LEU A 46 4.00 -15.20 8.57
C LEU A 46 4.21 -13.89 7.79
N LEU A 47 3.65 -13.82 6.58
CA LEU A 47 3.73 -12.61 5.75
C LEU A 47 3.10 -11.41 6.45
N ALA A 48 1.90 -11.57 7.03
CA ALA A 48 1.24 -10.50 7.76
C ALA A 48 2.09 -10.00 8.95
N GLN A 49 2.72 -10.91 9.69
CA GLN A 49 3.61 -10.57 10.81
C GLN A 49 4.86 -9.81 10.34
N LEU A 50 5.54 -10.30 9.29
CA LEU A 50 6.72 -9.66 8.72
C LEU A 50 6.39 -8.27 8.15
N SER A 51 5.26 -8.14 7.47
CA SER A 51 4.80 -6.86 6.94
C SER A 51 4.46 -5.86 8.04
N TRP A 52 3.84 -6.31 9.14
CA TRP A 52 3.60 -5.44 10.30
C TRP A 52 4.91 -4.96 10.92
N ILE A 53 5.88 -5.86 11.16
CA ILE A 53 7.20 -5.50 11.70
C ILE A 53 7.91 -4.52 10.77
N GLY A 54 7.99 -4.83 9.48
CA GLY A 54 8.65 -3.99 8.49
C GLY A 54 8.03 -2.60 8.38
N THR A 55 6.70 -2.48 8.48
CA THR A 55 6.01 -1.19 8.46
C THR A 55 6.35 -0.34 9.68
N HIS A 56 6.44 -0.94 10.86
CA HIS A 56 6.86 -0.22 12.08
C HIS A 56 8.34 0.16 12.08
N GLN A 57 9.21 -0.70 11.55
CA GLN A 57 10.63 -0.37 11.37
C GLN A 57 10.81 0.81 10.40
N GLN A 58 10.04 0.83 9.31
CA GLN A 58 10.03 1.94 8.36
C GLN A 58 9.54 3.23 9.01
N GLU A 59 8.53 3.16 9.90
CA GLU A 59 8.05 4.31 10.66
C GLU A 59 9.12 4.83 11.64
N ILE A 60 9.83 3.94 12.35
CA ILE A 60 10.96 4.33 13.22
C ILE A 60 12.01 5.06 12.39
N LEU A 61 12.38 4.53 11.23
CA LEU A 61 13.34 5.16 10.33
C LEU A 61 12.84 6.52 9.84
N SER A 62 11.58 6.61 9.40
CA SER A 62 10.97 7.86 8.95
C SER A 62 10.97 8.92 10.05
N ARG A 63 10.59 8.55 11.27
CA ARG A 63 10.62 9.44 12.45
C ARG A 63 12.04 9.90 12.78
N LEU A 64 13.03 9.01 12.69
CA LEU A 64 14.43 9.34 12.92
C LEU A 64 14.97 10.33 11.87
N VAL A 65 14.73 10.07 10.58
CA VAL A 65 15.15 10.95 9.48
C VAL A 65 14.52 12.34 9.61
N ASN A 66 13.26 12.40 10.03
CA ASN A 66 12.53 13.65 10.23
C ASN A 66 12.77 14.31 11.60
N SER A 67 13.70 13.79 12.42
CA SER A 67 14.03 14.32 13.76
C SER A 67 12.81 14.44 14.69
N HIS A 68 11.90 13.47 14.64
CA HIS A 68 10.69 13.46 15.46
C HIS A 68 11.04 13.19 16.95
N PRO A 69 10.41 13.89 17.92
CA PRO A 69 10.81 13.81 19.33
C PRO A 69 10.68 12.42 19.98
N SER A 70 9.87 11.52 19.42
CA SER A 70 9.69 10.16 19.94
C SER A 70 10.79 9.17 19.52
N VAL A 71 11.56 9.48 18.47
CA VAL A 71 12.61 8.59 17.95
C VAL A 71 13.90 9.38 17.80
N VAL A 72 14.89 9.00 18.59
CA VAL A 72 16.22 9.61 18.64
C VAL A 72 17.29 8.55 18.36
N PRO A 73 18.50 8.95 17.90
CA PRO A 73 19.58 8.00 17.61
C PRO A 73 19.91 7.05 18.79
N GLU A 74 19.69 7.49 20.02
CA GLU A 74 19.96 6.70 21.22
C GLU A 74 18.93 5.60 21.48
N ASN A 75 17.68 5.76 21.00
CA ASN A 75 16.59 4.82 21.27
C ASN A 75 16.17 3.98 20.05
N CYS A 76 16.55 4.36 18.82
CA CYS A 76 16.07 3.70 17.61
C CYS A 76 16.46 2.21 17.54
N CYS A 77 17.68 1.85 17.95
CA CYS A 77 18.12 0.46 18.01
C CYS A 77 17.34 -0.36 19.04
N LEU A 78 16.99 0.24 20.19
CA LEU A 78 16.18 -0.41 21.21
C LEU A 78 14.75 -0.68 20.69
N LEU A 79 14.15 0.30 20.03
CA LEU A 79 12.81 0.18 19.46
C LEU A 79 12.77 -0.92 18.38
N ASN A 80 13.78 -0.99 17.51
CA ASN A 80 13.88 -2.07 16.52
C ASN A 80 14.06 -3.44 17.18
N ALA A 81 14.93 -3.56 18.19
CA ALA A 81 15.11 -4.82 18.92
C ALA A 81 13.83 -5.29 19.63
N GLN A 82 12.98 -4.36 20.10
CA GLN A 82 11.67 -4.68 20.66
C GLN A 82 10.70 -5.22 19.61
N LEU A 83 10.73 -4.69 18.38
CA LEU A 83 9.93 -5.21 17.27
C LEU A 83 10.41 -6.60 16.83
N ASP A 84 11.71 -6.83 16.75
CA ASP A 84 12.27 -8.14 16.39
C ASP A 84 11.97 -9.20 17.46
N ALA A 85 11.86 -8.79 18.72
CA ALA A 85 11.48 -9.65 19.84
C ALA A 85 9.95 -9.79 20.03
N ALA A 86 9.14 -9.15 19.19
CA ALA A 86 7.69 -9.17 19.33
C ALA A 86 7.14 -10.59 19.14
N ARG A 87 6.15 -10.95 19.97
CA ARG A 87 5.44 -12.24 19.86
C ARG A 87 3.97 -11.99 19.61
N PHE A 88 3.47 -12.54 18.51
CA PHE A 88 2.06 -12.49 18.15
C PHE A 88 1.30 -13.54 18.95
N VAL A 89 0.17 -13.13 19.52
CA VAL A 89 -0.67 -13.95 20.38
C VAL A 89 -2.10 -13.79 19.91
N GLU A 90 -2.83 -14.91 19.90
CA GLU A 90 -4.26 -14.91 19.57
C GLU A 90 -5.05 -14.00 20.51
N ALA A 91 -5.90 -13.14 19.95
CA ALA A 91 -6.60 -12.11 20.71
C ALA A 91 -7.54 -12.70 21.79
N TYR A 92 -8.17 -13.85 21.54
CA TYR A 92 -9.04 -14.53 22.51
C TYR A 92 -8.28 -15.03 23.76
N GLN A 93 -6.95 -15.14 23.72
CA GLN A 93 -6.14 -15.54 24.87
C GLN A 93 -5.92 -14.38 25.85
N ARG A 94 -6.11 -13.13 25.40
CA ARG A 94 -5.88 -11.91 26.20
C ARG A 94 -7.15 -11.14 26.51
N ILE A 95 -8.16 -11.27 25.66
CA ILE A 95 -9.42 -10.54 25.77
C ILE A 95 -10.51 -11.52 26.25
N ASP A 96 -11.27 -11.12 27.28
CA ASP A 96 -12.40 -11.92 27.76
C ASP A 96 -13.39 -12.23 26.64
N ALA A 97 -14.00 -13.42 26.67
CA ALA A 97 -14.85 -13.92 25.59
C ALA A 97 -15.96 -12.94 25.15
N HIS A 98 -16.58 -12.23 26.10
CA HIS A 98 -17.61 -11.23 25.80
C HIS A 98 -17.05 -10.00 25.06
N HIS A 99 -15.89 -9.51 25.47
CA HIS A 99 -15.24 -8.38 24.81
C HIS A 99 -14.69 -8.79 23.44
N TYR A 100 -14.15 -10.00 23.32
CA TYR A 100 -13.61 -10.54 22.07
C TYR A 100 -14.67 -10.59 20.97
N SER A 101 -15.86 -11.12 21.26
CA SER A 101 -16.94 -11.19 20.27
C SER A 101 -17.42 -9.79 19.87
N ALA A 102 -17.58 -8.87 20.83
CA ALA A 102 -17.98 -7.49 20.56
C ALA A 102 -16.95 -6.76 19.67
N PHE A 103 -15.65 -6.85 20.00
CA PHE A 103 -14.59 -6.27 19.18
C PHE A 103 -14.56 -6.87 17.78
N THR A 104 -14.72 -8.20 17.67
CA THR A 104 -14.78 -8.88 16.37
C THR A 104 -15.94 -8.36 15.52
N SER A 105 -17.12 -8.18 16.10
CA SER A 105 -18.28 -7.58 15.41
C SER A 105 -18.01 -6.15 14.95
N ILE A 106 -17.39 -5.32 15.81
CA ILE A 106 -17.05 -3.94 15.47
C ILE A 106 -16.04 -3.88 14.32
N PHE A 107 -14.93 -4.64 14.43
CA PHE A 107 -13.92 -4.65 13.39
C PHE A 107 -14.43 -5.22 12.07
N ASN A 108 -15.27 -6.27 12.10
CA ASN A 108 -15.93 -6.77 10.91
C ASN A 108 -16.86 -5.73 10.29
N LEU A 109 -17.61 -4.97 11.10
CA LEU A 109 -18.47 -3.89 10.58
C LEU A 109 -17.64 -2.80 9.90
N LEU A 110 -16.53 -2.38 10.52
CA LEU A 110 -15.61 -1.39 9.94
C LEU A 110 -14.95 -1.91 8.65
N LEU A 111 -14.51 -3.16 8.65
CA LEU A 111 -13.89 -3.82 7.51
C LEU A 111 -14.86 -3.96 6.32
N MET A 112 -16.15 -4.17 6.60
CA MET A 112 -17.21 -4.29 5.59
C MET A 112 -17.78 -2.94 5.14
N SER A 113 -17.46 -1.84 5.83
CA SER A 113 -17.94 -0.49 5.52
C SER A 113 -16.79 0.52 5.39
N PRO A 114 -16.13 0.59 4.22
CA PRO A 114 -15.09 1.58 3.94
C PRO A 114 -15.57 3.02 4.14
N ARG A 115 -16.86 3.28 3.85
CA ARG A 115 -17.48 4.58 4.11
C ARG A 115 -17.46 4.96 5.58
N SER A 116 -17.81 4.04 6.48
CA SER A 116 -17.82 4.32 7.92
C SER A 116 -16.42 4.60 8.44
N VAL A 117 -15.41 3.90 7.92
CA VAL A 117 -14.00 4.17 8.25
C VAL A 117 -13.58 5.56 7.76
N ALA A 118 -13.96 5.93 6.54
CA ALA A 118 -13.70 7.26 6.00
C ALA A 118 -14.39 8.36 6.81
N GLU A 119 -15.64 8.16 7.24
CA GLU A 119 -16.38 9.10 8.11
C GLU A 119 -15.70 9.23 9.48
N LEU A 120 -15.25 8.12 10.07
CA LEU A 120 -14.50 8.11 11.34
C LEU A 120 -13.20 8.90 11.25
N LEU A 121 -12.41 8.67 10.19
CA LEU A 121 -11.16 9.39 9.94
C LEU A 121 -11.42 10.89 9.69
N ASN A 122 -12.50 11.22 8.99
CA ASN A 122 -12.88 12.60 8.74
C ASN A 122 -13.30 13.34 10.01
N CYS A 123 -14.10 12.71 10.88
CA CYS A 123 -14.46 13.28 12.17
C CYS A 123 -13.23 13.46 13.08
N ALA A 124 -12.27 12.54 13.04
CA ALA A 124 -11.04 12.66 13.81
C ALA A 124 -10.17 13.87 13.38
N ASP A 125 -10.17 14.23 12.10
CA ASP A 125 -9.52 15.46 11.61
C ASP A 125 -10.13 16.73 12.20
N ASP A 126 -11.44 16.74 12.45
CA ASP A 126 -12.10 17.91 13.04
C ASP A 126 -11.82 18.06 14.53
N VAL A 127 -11.76 16.95 15.27
CA VAL A 127 -11.45 16.93 16.72
C VAL A 127 -9.97 17.20 16.98
N SER A 128 -9.07 16.71 16.14
CA SER A 128 -7.62 16.78 16.35
C SER A 128 -6.98 18.15 16.03
N LYS A 129 -7.76 19.16 15.61
CA LYS A 129 -7.27 20.55 15.51
C LYS A 129 -6.70 21.08 16.83
N GLU A 130 -7.03 20.43 17.96
CA GLU A 130 -6.61 20.78 19.32
C GLU A 130 -5.47 19.90 19.88
N THR A 131 -5.16 18.75 19.28
CA THR A 131 -4.15 17.79 19.76
C THR A 131 -3.23 17.36 18.63
N ASP A 132 -1.99 17.85 18.66
CA ASP A 132 -1.00 17.58 17.61
C ASP A 132 -0.63 16.08 17.59
N GLY A 133 -0.71 15.45 16.42
CA GLY A 133 -0.31 14.05 16.19
C GLY A 133 -1.36 12.94 16.42
N ALA A 134 -2.40 13.16 17.23
CA ALA A 134 -3.34 12.08 17.62
C ALA A 134 -4.07 11.43 16.42
N ASN A 135 -4.45 12.22 15.42
CA ASN A 135 -5.10 11.69 14.23
C ASN A 135 -4.11 10.96 13.28
N GLU A 136 -2.82 11.26 13.37
CA GLU A 136 -1.83 10.55 12.58
C GLU A 136 -1.66 9.11 13.04
N ASP A 137 -1.63 8.90 14.36
CA ASP A 137 -1.59 7.56 14.96
C ASP A 137 -2.89 6.79 14.69
N LEU A 138 -4.06 7.45 14.70
CA LEU A 138 -5.32 6.78 14.34
C LEU A 138 -5.32 6.28 12.89
N VAL A 139 -4.90 7.12 11.93
CA VAL A 139 -4.80 6.72 10.51
C VAL A 139 -3.85 5.53 10.35
N ARG A 140 -2.69 5.57 11.05
CA ARG A 140 -1.74 4.43 11.06
C ARG A 140 -2.34 3.18 11.68
N CYS A 141 -3.03 3.29 12.81
CA CYS A 141 -3.71 2.17 13.44
C CYS A 141 -4.73 1.55 12.49
N VAL A 142 -5.56 2.35 11.82
CA VAL A 142 -6.52 1.85 10.83
C VAL A 142 -5.78 1.14 9.69
N PHE A 143 -4.74 1.73 9.11
CA PHE A 143 -3.99 1.12 8.02
C PHE A 143 -3.29 -0.20 8.42
N ASN A 144 -2.57 -0.20 9.54
CA ASN A 144 -1.77 -1.33 9.98
C ASN A 144 -2.63 -2.47 10.56
N PHE A 145 -3.63 -2.13 11.37
CA PHE A 145 -4.41 -3.12 12.11
C PHE A 145 -5.67 -3.55 11.36
N LEU A 146 -6.49 -2.60 10.88
CA LEU A 146 -7.76 -2.96 10.23
C LEU A 146 -7.55 -3.51 8.83
N TYR A 147 -6.57 -2.97 8.10
CA TYR A 147 -6.28 -3.35 6.71
C TYR A 147 -4.96 -4.11 6.53
N GLY A 148 -4.35 -4.57 7.63
CA GLY A 148 -3.19 -5.47 7.58
C GLY A 148 -2.02 -4.93 6.75
N CYS A 149 -1.78 -3.62 6.76
CA CYS A 149 -0.75 -2.95 5.94
C CYS A 149 -0.95 -3.11 4.41
N CYS A 150 -2.17 -3.42 3.95
CA CYS A 150 -2.51 -3.71 2.54
C CYS A 150 -1.67 -4.83 1.90
N VAL A 151 -1.30 -5.84 2.68
CA VAL A 151 -0.56 -7.01 2.18
C VAL A 151 -1.42 -7.84 1.23
N PHE A 152 -2.73 -7.93 1.49
CA PHE A 152 -3.65 -8.72 0.70
C PHE A 152 -4.47 -7.86 -0.27
N PRO A 153 -4.79 -8.37 -1.48
CA PRO A 153 -5.50 -7.61 -2.50
C PRO A 153 -6.88 -7.09 -2.07
N ASN A 154 -7.58 -7.83 -1.20
CA ASN A 154 -8.89 -7.39 -0.68
C ASN A 154 -8.78 -6.16 0.22
N ASP A 155 -7.69 -6.06 0.99
CA ASP A 155 -7.45 -4.93 1.87
C ASP A 155 -7.00 -3.70 1.07
N GLU A 156 -6.16 -3.90 0.04
CA GLU A 156 -5.84 -2.85 -0.93
C GLU A 156 -7.11 -2.25 -1.55
N ARG A 157 -8.02 -3.10 -2.03
CA ARG A 157 -9.30 -2.63 -2.60
C ARG A 157 -10.10 -1.82 -1.57
N ARG A 158 -10.23 -2.30 -0.34
CA ARG A 158 -10.98 -1.60 0.71
C ARG A 158 -10.35 -0.25 1.06
N VAL A 159 -9.03 -0.16 1.14
CA VAL A 159 -8.34 1.11 1.38
C VAL A 159 -8.53 2.08 0.24
N LEU A 160 -8.53 1.62 -1.02
CA LEU A 160 -8.88 2.47 -2.18
C LEU A 160 -10.32 3.00 -2.07
N GLU A 161 -11.26 2.17 -1.63
CA GLU A 161 -12.63 2.60 -1.38
C GLU A 161 -12.68 3.65 -0.25
N VAL A 162 -11.95 3.47 0.87
CA VAL A 162 -11.82 4.50 1.92
C VAL A 162 -11.25 5.81 1.36
N LEU A 163 -10.17 5.74 0.57
CA LEU A 163 -9.54 6.90 -0.05
C LEU A 163 -10.50 7.64 -0.98
N SER A 164 -11.28 6.93 -1.80
CA SER A 164 -12.32 7.55 -2.65
C SER A 164 -13.36 8.30 -1.82
N HIS A 165 -13.89 7.70 -0.74
CA HIS A 165 -14.81 8.40 0.16
C HIS A 165 -14.16 9.64 0.81
N LEU A 166 -12.90 9.55 1.23
CA LEU A 166 -12.15 10.67 1.80
C LEU A 166 -11.89 11.78 0.76
N VAL A 167 -11.71 11.46 -0.53
CA VAL A 167 -11.64 12.48 -1.60
C VAL A 167 -12.91 13.31 -1.61
N HIS A 168 -14.09 12.66 -1.59
CA HIS A 168 -15.36 13.38 -1.58
C HIS A 168 -15.56 14.22 -0.31
N MET A 169 -15.16 13.71 0.85
CA MET A 169 -15.38 14.36 2.14
C MET A 169 -14.40 15.49 2.42
N GLN A 170 -13.10 15.29 2.16
CA GLN A 170 -12.03 16.19 2.57
C GLN A 170 -11.52 17.08 1.44
N VAL A 171 -11.32 16.50 0.26
CA VAL A 171 -10.66 17.22 -0.85
C VAL A 171 -11.69 18.00 -1.67
N ALA A 172 -12.74 17.34 -2.12
CA ALA A 172 -13.75 17.95 -2.98
C ALA A 172 -14.71 18.89 -2.24
N SER A 173 -14.82 18.75 -0.91
CA SER A 173 -15.66 19.62 -0.08
C SER A 173 -14.95 20.90 0.36
N ASP A 174 -13.61 20.92 0.39
CA ASP A 174 -12.86 22.13 0.75
C ASP A 174 -12.98 23.21 -0.33
N VAL A 175 -12.90 24.47 0.07
CA VAL A 175 -12.92 25.63 -0.84
C VAL A 175 -11.71 25.61 -1.76
N ASP A 176 -10.54 25.23 -1.23
CA ASP A 176 -9.27 25.13 -1.96
C ASP A 176 -8.67 23.71 -1.80
N PRO A 177 -9.00 22.78 -2.71
CA PRO A 177 -8.47 21.43 -2.71
C PRO A 177 -6.93 21.38 -2.78
N ARG A 178 -6.29 22.35 -3.43
CA ARG A 178 -4.82 22.39 -3.57
C ARG A 178 -4.16 22.63 -2.23
N ARG A 179 -4.76 23.46 -1.38
CA ARG A 179 -4.27 23.72 -0.02
C ARG A 179 -4.32 22.46 0.84
N VAL A 180 -5.39 21.68 0.75
CA VAL A 180 -5.53 20.42 1.51
C VAL A 180 -4.40 19.45 1.15
N LEU A 181 -4.18 19.25 -0.15
CA LEU A 181 -3.14 18.34 -0.65
C LEU A 181 -1.73 18.81 -0.27
N ARG A 182 -1.44 20.13 -0.36
CA ARG A 182 -0.13 20.69 0.01
C ARG A 182 0.15 20.62 1.51
N LYS A 183 -0.87 20.88 2.35
CA LYS A 183 -0.71 20.81 3.81
C LYS A 183 -0.44 19.37 4.26
N GLY A 184 -1.06 18.39 3.60
CA GLY A 184 -0.79 16.97 3.84
C GLY A 184 -1.23 16.45 5.21
N SER A 185 -1.92 17.26 6.02
CA SER A 185 -2.34 16.90 7.38
C SER A 185 -3.66 16.14 7.43
N ALA A 186 -4.45 16.17 6.35
CA ALA A 186 -5.74 15.48 6.28
C ALA A 186 -5.55 13.96 6.26
N ALA A 187 -6.53 13.24 6.80
CA ALA A 187 -6.53 11.78 6.83
C ALA A 187 -6.39 11.16 5.44
N PHE A 188 -6.99 11.76 4.40
CA PHE A 188 -6.76 11.39 3.01
C PHE A 188 -5.26 11.36 2.66
N CYS A 189 -4.54 12.44 2.96
CA CYS A 189 -3.13 12.59 2.59
C CYS A 189 -2.25 11.60 3.37
N ARG A 190 -2.54 11.40 4.65
CA ARG A 190 -1.83 10.47 5.52
C ARG A 190 -2.04 9.02 5.10
N LEU A 191 -3.30 8.63 4.85
CA LEU A 191 -3.64 7.28 4.40
C LEU A 191 -3.10 7.01 2.99
N TYR A 192 -3.18 8.00 2.09
CA TYR A 192 -2.61 7.91 0.75
C TYR A 192 -1.10 7.65 0.81
N ARG A 193 -0.38 8.37 1.67
CA ARG A 193 1.07 8.18 1.85
C ARG A 193 1.40 6.77 2.35
N LEU A 194 0.70 6.30 3.39
CA LEU A 194 0.89 4.93 3.89
C LEU A 194 0.61 3.88 2.80
N PHE A 195 -0.45 4.09 2.02
CA PHE A 195 -0.81 3.22 0.90
C PHE A 195 0.24 3.21 -0.20
N SER A 196 0.68 4.38 -0.68
CA SER A 196 1.67 4.49 -1.75
C SER A 196 3.04 3.95 -1.33
N ASP A 197 3.44 4.19 -0.09
CA ASP A 197 4.73 3.74 0.46
C ASP A 197 4.76 2.21 0.68
N GLY A 198 3.60 1.65 1.07
CA GLY A 198 3.40 0.21 1.23
C GLY A 198 3.31 -0.54 -0.11
N LEU A 199 2.92 0.13 -1.20
CA LEU A 199 2.68 -0.51 -2.48
C LEU A 199 3.99 -0.92 -3.18
N PHE A 200 4.25 -2.23 -3.28
CA PHE A 200 5.46 -2.73 -3.94
C PHE A 200 5.56 -2.29 -5.41
N ALA A 201 4.43 -2.25 -6.12
CA ALA A 201 4.39 -1.76 -7.50
C ALA A 201 4.87 -0.30 -7.62
N ALA A 202 4.62 0.55 -6.62
CA ALA A 202 5.12 1.92 -6.61
C ALA A 202 6.65 1.96 -6.50
N LYS A 203 7.25 1.06 -5.71
CA LYS A 203 8.71 0.95 -5.59
C LYS A 203 9.36 0.49 -6.89
N ILE A 204 8.74 -0.46 -7.60
CA ILE A 204 9.19 -0.89 -8.92
C ILE A 204 9.10 0.27 -9.93
N PHE A 205 7.99 0.98 -9.95
CA PHE A 205 7.81 2.16 -10.81
C PHE A 205 8.88 3.23 -10.53
N LEU A 206 9.08 3.60 -9.26
CA LEU A 206 10.09 4.60 -8.87
C LEU A 206 11.50 4.14 -9.22
N THR A 207 11.81 2.86 -9.07
CA THR A 207 13.11 2.32 -9.47
C THR A 207 13.28 2.40 -10.98
N ALA A 208 12.28 1.98 -11.76
CA ALA A 208 12.34 2.08 -13.23
C ALA A 208 12.44 3.53 -13.72
N ALA A 209 11.74 4.46 -13.07
CA ALA A 209 11.71 5.87 -13.46
C ALA A 209 12.96 6.65 -13.04
N LEU A 210 13.56 6.32 -11.89
CA LEU A 210 14.59 7.15 -11.27
C LEU A 210 15.97 6.49 -11.19
N HIS A 211 16.09 5.18 -11.39
CA HIS A 211 17.39 4.50 -11.25
C HIS A 211 18.45 5.07 -12.20
N ASP A 212 18.19 5.06 -13.51
CA ASP A 212 19.15 5.54 -14.50
C ASP A 212 19.45 7.04 -14.37
N PRO A 213 18.43 7.94 -14.21
CA PRO A 213 18.69 9.35 -13.98
C PRO A 213 19.50 9.63 -12.70
N VAL A 214 19.21 8.95 -11.60
CA VAL A 214 19.95 9.10 -10.34
C VAL A 214 21.38 8.57 -10.49
N MET A 215 21.57 7.40 -11.09
CA MET A 215 22.89 6.83 -11.32
C MET A 215 23.73 7.70 -12.27
N TYR A 216 23.09 8.29 -13.29
CA TYR A 216 23.73 9.25 -14.17
C TYR A 216 24.27 10.44 -13.38
N VAL A 217 23.44 11.09 -12.55
CA VAL A 217 23.88 12.23 -11.71
C VAL A 217 25.01 11.83 -10.76
N LEU A 218 24.91 10.67 -10.11
CA LEU A 218 25.94 10.17 -9.19
C LEU A 218 27.28 9.86 -9.88
N SER A 219 27.26 9.56 -11.18
CA SER A 219 28.47 9.27 -11.97
C SER A 219 29.21 10.53 -12.46
N GLN A 220 28.62 11.71 -12.29
CA GLN A 220 29.24 12.97 -12.73
C GLN A 220 30.11 13.55 -11.60
N ASP A 221 31.42 13.59 -11.82
CA ASP A 221 32.39 14.06 -10.81
C ASP A 221 32.30 15.58 -10.50
N GLU A 222 31.64 16.40 -11.34
CA GLU A 222 31.56 17.86 -11.17
C GLU A 222 30.15 18.47 -11.42
N LEU A 223 29.08 17.81 -10.97
CA LEU A 223 27.74 18.40 -11.01
C LEU A 223 27.50 19.36 -9.83
N PHE A 224 27.66 20.66 -10.09
CA PHE A 224 27.25 21.72 -9.15
C PHE A 224 25.76 22.04 -9.32
N LEU A 225 24.92 21.52 -8.42
CA LEU A 225 23.46 21.72 -8.39
C LEU A 225 23.03 23.08 -7.79
N ASP A 226 23.96 24.00 -7.56
CA ASP A 226 23.64 25.32 -6.99
C ASP A 226 22.88 26.20 -7.99
N ILE A 227 21.64 26.56 -7.63
CA ILE A 227 20.74 27.45 -8.38
C ILE A 227 20.88 28.91 -7.92
N ASP A 228 21.68 29.19 -6.88
CA ASP A 228 21.83 30.55 -6.33
C ASP A 228 22.51 31.49 -7.36
N PRO A 229 21.83 32.54 -7.87
CA PRO A 229 22.38 33.48 -8.86
C PRO A 229 23.66 34.17 -8.38
N SER A 230 23.77 34.37 -7.06
CA SER A 230 24.92 35.06 -6.45
C SER A 230 26.16 34.17 -6.35
N LYS A 231 26.00 32.84 -6.36
CA LYS A 231 27.09 31.86 -6.35
C LYS A 231 27.41 31.26 -7.73
N SER A 232 26.44 31.24 -8.63
CA SER A 232 26.53 30.62 -9.96
C SER A 232 27.15 31.52 -11.05
N ALA A 233 27.00 32.86 -10.93
CA ALA A 233 27.53 33.81 -11.92
C ALA A 233 29.07 33.89 -11.96
N ILE A 234 29.75 33.50 -10.86
CA ILE A 234 31.21 33.59 -10.72
C ILE A 234 31.91 32.32 -11.22
N ARG A 235 31.21 31.18 -11.31
CA ARG A 235 31.83 29.86 -11.55
C ARG A 235 31.57 29.23 -12.92
N PHE A 236 30.53 29.61 -13.67
CA PHE A 236 30.12 28.86 -14.87
C PHE A 236 30.00 29.68 -16.17
N PRO A 237 30.60 29.22 -17.29
CA PRO A 237 30.30 29.68 -18.65
C PRO A 237 28.82 29.41 -19.02
N PRO A 238 28.24 30.17 -19.96
CA PRO A 238 26.84 30.03 -20.37
C PRO A 238 26.47 28.67 -20.99
N GLU A 239 27.44 27.93 -21.54
CA GLU A 239 27.20 26.61 -22.17
C GLU A 239 26.87 25.50 -21.17
N GLU A 240 27.47 25.53 -19.97
CA GLU A 240 27.19 24.56 -18.91
C GLU A 240 25.84 24.80 -18.22
N ARG A 241 25.25 25.99 -18.38
CA ARG A 241 23.89 26.27 -17.88
C ARG A 241 22.82 25.54 -18.68
N ARG A 242 23.01 25.38 -20.01
CA ARG A 242 22.08 24.64 -20.88
C ARG A 242 22.10 23.12 -20.64
N LYS A 243 23.23 22.55 -20.20
CA LYS A 243 23.29 21.13 -19.80
C LYS A 243 22.45 20.82 -18.55
N ARG A 244 22.10 21.85 -17.74
CA ARG A 244 21.29 21.72 -16.51
C ARG A 244 19.80 21.58 -16.80
N ASP A 245 19.29 22.36 -17.76
CA ASP A 245 17.89 22.24 -18.21
C ASP A 245 17.63 20.85 -18.81
N MET A 246 18.62 20.28 -19.53
CA MET A 246 18.56 18.90 -20.02
C MET A 246 18.53 17.85 -18.90
N THR A 247 19.00 18.17 -17.68
CA THR A 247 18.96 17.20 -16.57
C THR A 247 17.55 17.11 -15.99
N GLU A 248 16.82 18.22 -15.85
CA GLU A 248 15.41 18.17 -15.41
C GLU A 248 14.51 17.53 -16.49
N GLU A 249 14.70 17.88 -17.75
CA GLU A 249 13.97 17.28 -18.88
C GLU A 249 14.27 15.78 -19.01
N GLY A 250 15.52 15.35 -18.83
CA GLY A 250 15.89 13.92 -18.84
C GLY A 250 15.24 13.12 -17.71
N PHE A 251 15.12 13.67 -16.50
CA PHE A 251 14.40 12.98 -15.41
C PHE A 251 12.92 12.77 -15.73
N VAL A 252 12.28 13.75 -16.36
CA VAL A 252 10.84 13.69 -16.66
C VAL A 252 10.55 12.90 -17.93
N GLU A 253 11.19 13.22 -19.06
CA GLU A 253 10.93 12.57 -20.35
C GLU A 253 11.60 11.20 -20.48
N GLU A 254 12.86 11.04 -20.08
CA GLU A 254 13.57 9.77 -20.22
C GLU A 254 13.28 8.82 -19.05
N GLY A 255 13.09 9.35 -17.84
CA GLY A 255 12.76 8.54 -16.66
C GLY A 255 11.26 8.29 -16.49
N VAL A 256 10.54 9.30 -16.03
CA VAL A 256 9.14 9.16 -15.58
C VAL A 256 8.21 8.76 -16.73
N MET A 257 8.28 9.43 -17.89
CA MET A 257 7.38 9.17 -19.02
C MET A 257 7.60 7.77 -19.62
N GLN A 258 8.85 7.28 -19.70
CA GLN A 258 9.14 5.94 -20.21
C GLN A 258 8.65 4.85 -19.25
N ALA A 259 8.70 5.08 -17.94
CA ALA A 259 8.26 4.15 -16.92
C ALA A 259 6.73 4.11 -16.70
N MET A 260 5.95 4.97 -17.38
CA MET A 260 4.49 5.05 -17.21
C MET A 260 3.75 3.76 -17.54
N ASN A 261 4.33 2.88 -18.37
CA ASN A 261 3.82 1.53 -18.63
C ASN A 261 3.77 0.65 -17.37
N CYS A 262 4.63 0.92 -16.40
CA CYS A 262 4.70 0.22 -15.11
C CYS A 262 4.00 0.99 -13.99
N PHE A 263 3.26 2.06 -14.29
CA PHE A 263 2.57 2.83 -13.26
C PHE A 263 1.53 1.97 -12.52
N PRO A 264 1.48 2.00 -11.18
CA PRO A 264 0.59 1.13 -10.42
C PRO A 264 -0.88 1.39 -10.72
N GLN A 265 -1.62 0.34 -11.08
CA GLN A 265 -3.01 0.47 -11.52
C GLN A 265 -3.93 1.02 -10.43
N SER A 266 -3.69 0.67 -9.16
CA SER A 266 -4.45 1.18 -8.02
C SER A 266 -4.25 2.68 -7.80
N LEU A 267 -3.02 3.17 -7.91
CA LEU A 267 -2.74 4.62 -7.89
C LEU A 267 -3.35 5.31 -9.12
N GLY A 268 -3.27 4.70 -10.29
CA GLY A 268 -3.88 5.23 -11.52
C GLY A 268 -5.39 5.35 -11.42
N TRP A 269 -6.04 4.37 -10.82
CA TRP A 269 -7.47 4.41 -10.51
C TRP A 269 -7.79 5.56 -9.55
N LEU A 270 -7.04 5.68 -8.44
CA LEU A 270 -7.29 6.73 -7.44
C LEU A 270 -7.08 8.14 -8.00
N VAL A 271 -6.08 8.33 -8.86
CA VAL A 271 -5.85 9.62 -9.54
C VAL A 271 -7.01 9.96 -10.48
N ARG A 272 -7.52 8.99 -11.24
CA ARG A 272 -8.71 9.18 -12.10
C ARG A 272 -9.97 9.50 -11.29
N GLU A 273 -10.12 8.87 -10.14
CA GLU A 273 -11.23 9.10 -9.21
C GLU A 273 -11.17 10.52 -8.62
N LEU A 274 -10.00 10.93 -8.14
CA LEU A 274 -9.73 12.29 -7.66
C LEU A 274 -10.04 13.33 -8.74
N HIS A 275 -9.55 13.09 -9.96
CA HIS A 275 -9.77 13.97 -11.10
C HIS A 275 -11.26 14.09 -11.45
N SER A 276 -11.96 12.96 -11.60
CA SER A 276 -13.40 12.93 -11.93
C SER A 276 -14.22 13.67 -10.89
N THR A 277 -13.96 13.42 -9.61
CA THR A 277 -14.65 14.08 -8.50
C THR A 277 -14.44 15.60 -8.48
N LEU A 278 -13.22 16.07 -8.76
CA LEU A 278 -12.92 17.50 -8.80
C LEU A 278 -13.59 18.21 -9.98
N ILE A 279 -13.70 17.54 -11.14
CA ILE A 279 -14.42 18.05 -12.30
C ILE A 279 -15.92 18.14 -12.00
N GLU A 280 -16.52 17.08 -11.45
CA GLU A 280 -17.95 17.05 -11.12
C GLU A 280 -18.35 18.18 -10.17
N ARG A 281 -17.49 18.48 -9.19
CA ARG A 281 -17.70 19.59 -8.25
C ARG A 281 -17.28 20.96 -8.77
N LYS A 282 -16.92 21.08 -10.05
CA LYS A 282 -16.43 22.32 -10.70
C LYS A 282 -15.26 22.98 -9.96
N LYS A 283 -14.43 22.18 -9.29
CA LYS A 283 -13.25 22.66 -8.55
C LYS A 283 -12.05 22.86 -9.47
N VAL A 284 -12.08 22.28 -10.67
CA VAL A 284 -11.09 22.46 -11.73
C VAL A 284 -11.83 22.63 -13.05
N THR A 285 -11.47 23.64 -13.85
CA THR A 285 -11.96 23.79 -15.23
C THR A 285 -11.19 22.85 -16.15
N ALA A 286 -11.87 22.23 -17.12
CA ALA A 286 -11.27 21.31 -18.10
C ALA A 286 -10.06 21.91 -18.86
N GLU A 287 -9.97 23.24 -18.95
CA GLU A 287 -8.89 23.97 -19.62
C GLU A 287 -7.63 24.17 -18.76
N GLN A 288 -7.71 24.07 -17.42
CA GLN A 288 -6.53 24.13 -16.54
C GLN A 288 -5.73 22.82 -16.49
N VAL A 289 -6.22 21.80 -17.20
CA VAL A 289 -5.71 20.43 -17.19
C VAL A 289 -4.80 20.14 -18.40
N SER A 290 -4.87 20.95 -19.47
CA SER A 290 -4.10 20.76 -20.70
C SER A 290 -2.63 21.19 -20.60
N THR A 291 -2.13 21.51 -19.41
CA THR A 291 -0.77 22.06 -19.21
C THR A 291 0.02 21.31 -18.12
N PHE A 292 -0.36 20.06 -17.84
CA PHE A 292 0.45 19.12 -17.06
C PHE A 292 0.81 17.92 -17.92
#